data_AF-C3ZUC2-F1
#
_entry.id   AF-C3ZUC2-F1
#
_cell.length_a   1.000
_cell.length_b   1.000
_cell.length_c   1.000
_cell.angle_alpha   90.00
_cell.angle_beta   90.00
_cell.angle_gamma   90.00
#
_symmetry.space_group_name_H-M   'P 1'
#
loop_
_entity.id
_entity.type
_entity.pdbx_description
1 polymer ?
#
loop_
_entity_poly.entity_id
_entity_poly.type
_entity_poly.pdbx_seq_one_letter_code
_entity_poly.pdbx_strand_id
1 'polypeptide(L)' 'HPTGHYKYDLEEAKLACAEKNATLASYHQLYEAWQDGLDVCACAWLLDGTARYPTQTAR' A
#
# COMPACT_ATOMS: atom_id res chain seq x y z
N HIS A 1 -3.04 -10.97 -15.32
CA HIS A 1 -3.05 -11.08 -13.85
C HIS A 1 -1.64 -10.81 -13.36
N PRO A 2 -1.44 -9.91 -12.39
CA PRO A 2 -0.11 -9.60 -11.86
C PRO A 2 0.55 -10.88 -11.31
N THR A 3 1.80 -11.16 -11.66
CA THR A 3 2.54 -12.34 -11.20
C THR A 3 3.80 -11.90 -10.44
N GLY A 4 4.10 -12.52 -9.29
CA GLY A 4 5.27 -12.19 -8.46
C GLY A 4 4.94 -11.40 -7.18
N HIS A 5 5.81 -10.47 -6.77
CA HIS A 5 5.65 -9.66 -5.56
C HIS A 5 4.56 -8.57 -5.67
N TYR A 6 4.20 -8.19 -6.90
CA TYR A 6 3.14 -7.23 -7.19
C TYR A 6 1.94 -8.01 -7.71
N LYS A 7 1.03 -8.39 -6.81
CA LYS A 7 -0.07 -9.33 -7.07
C LYS A 7 -1.43 -8.69 -7.30
N TYR A 8 -1.57 -7.39 -7.06
CA TYR A 8 -2.85 -6.71 -7.07
C TYR A 8 -2.80 -5.51 -8.01
N ASP A 9 -3.80 -5.39 -8.89
CA ASP A 9 -4.20 -4.09 -9.45
C ASP A 9 -4.97 -3.25 -8.41
N LEU A 10 -5.32 -2.00 -8.75
CA LEU A 10 -5.98 -1.09 -7.81
C LEU A 10 -7.33 -1.62 -7.32
N GLU A 11 -8.11 -2.27 -8.19
CA GLU A 11 -9.45 -2.76 -7.85
C GLU A 11 -9.35 -4.05 -7.02
N GLU A 12 -8.43 -4.95 -7.37
CA GLU A 12 -8.11 -6.14 -6.58
C GLU A 12 -7.59 -5.75 -5.18
N ALA A 13 -6.78 -4.68 -5.07
CA ALA A 13 -6.29 -4.18 -3.80
C ALA A 13 -7.42 -3.61 -2.92
N LYS A 14 -8.37 -2.86 -3.52
CA LYS A 14 -9.56 -2.39 -2.81
C LYS A 14 -10.40 -3.55 -2.29
N LEU A 15 -10.63 -4.56 -3.12
CA LEU A 15 -11.40 -5.74 -2.74
C LEU A 15 -10.72 -6.52 -1.61
N ALA A 16 -9.41 -6.76 -1.72
CA ALA A 16 -8.63 -7.48 -0.70
C ALA A 16 -8.62 -6.76 0.66
N CYS A 17 -8.61 -5.43 0.68
CA CYS A 17 -8.79 -4.65 1.91
C CYS A 17 -10.22 -4.78 2.45
N ALA A 18 -11.24 -4.68 1.58
CA ALA A 18 -12.65 -4.76 1.98
C ALA A 18 -13.01 -6.14 2.58
N GLU A 19 -12.46 -7.23 2.04
CA GLU A 19 -12.60 -8.59 2.60
C GLU A 19 -12.10 -8.69 4.05
N LYS A 20 -11.15 -7.82 4.44
CA LYS A 20 -10.60 -7.73 5.79
C LYS A 20 -11.30 -6.65 6.64
N ASN A 21 -12.44 -6.13 6.20
CA ASN A 21 -13.13 -4.98 6.79
C ASN A 21 -12.23 -3.72 6.91
N ALA A 22 -11.32 -3.54 5.95
CA ALA A 22 -10.42 -2.40 5.87
C ALA A 22 -10.57 -1.67 4.53
N THR A 23 -9.96 -0.50 4.41
CA THR A 23 -9.87 0.27 3.17
C THR A 23 -8.41 0.53 2.82
N LEU A 24 -8.12 0.83 1.56
CA LEU A 24 -6.79 1.32 1.20
C LEU A 24 -6.44 2.57 2.02
N ALA A 25 -5.18 2.68 2.42
CA ALA A 25 -4.70 3.84 3.15
C ALA A 25 -4.75 5.10 2.27
N SER A 26 -5.08 6.23 2.87
CA SER A 26 -4.79 7.53 2.27
C SER A 26 -3.28 7.82 2.34
N TYR A 27 -2.82 8.78 1.53
CA TYR A 27 -1.44 9.25 1.62
C TYR A 27 -1.07 9.73 3.03
N HIS A 28 -1.99 10.41 3.71
CA HIS A 28 -1.76 10.92 5.06
C HIS A 28 -1.56 9.79 6.08
N GLN A 29 -2.43 8.79 6.06
CA GLN A 29 -2.30 7.61 6.92
C GLN A 29 -1.01 6.83 6.63
N LEU A 30 -0.62 6.71 5.36
CA LEU A 30 0.65 6.11 4.98
C LEU A 30 1.83 6.92 5.55
N TYR A 31 1.76 8.25 5.43
CA TYR A 31 2.82 9.15 5.89
C TYR A 31 2.96 9.13 7.41
N GLU A 32 1.86 9.13 8.16
CA GLU A 32 1.89 8.97 9.63
C GLU A 32 2.52 7.64 10.03
N ALA A 33 2.08 6.53 9.43
CA ALA A 33 2.65 5.22 9.70
C ALA A 33 4.15 5.17 9.33
N TRP A 34 4.55 5.83 8.25
CA TRP A 34 5.95 5.99 7.86
C TRP A 34 6.74 6.79 8.90
N GLN A 35 6.19 7.86 9.47
CA GLN A 35 6.83 8.57 10.58
C GLN A 35 6.96 7.69 11.84
N ASP A 36 6.01 6.79 12.06
CA ASP A 36 5.95 5.90 13.22
C ASP A 36 6.84 4.65 13.13
N GLY A 37 7.51 4.39 12.00
CA GLY A 37 8.39 3.22 11.85
C GLY A 37 8.12 2.33 10.66
N LEU A 38 7.09 2.61 9.84
CA LEU A 38 6.75 1.75 8.69
C LEU A 38 7.88 1.78 7.65
N ASP A 39 8.57 0.65 7.52
CA ASP A 39 9.61 0.40 6.52
C ASP A 39 9.28 -0.89 5.74
N VAL A 40 8.59 -0.74 4.61
CA VAL A 40 8.16 -1.84 3.75
C VAL A 40 8.72 -1.63 2.34
N CYS A 41 9.60 -2.54 1.93
CA CYS A 41 10.19 -2.57 0.58
C CYS A 41 9.23 -3.23 -0.43
N ALA A 42 8.00 -2.72 -0.52
CA ALA A 42 7.01 -3.16 -1.49
C ALA A 42 6.13 -1.99 -1.95
N CYS A 43 5.79 -2.00 -3.23
CA CYS A 43 4.84 -1.08 -3.83
C CYS A 43 3.44 -1.40 -3.29
N ALA A 44 2.81 -0.42 -2.66
CA ALA A 44 1.45 -0.51 -2.15
C ALA A 44 0.53 0.51 -2.84
N TRP A 45 -0.70 0.09 -3.14
CA TRP A 45 -1.74 0.98 -3.65
C TRP A 45 -2.32 1.85 -2.53
N LEU A 46 -2.58 3.10 -2.86
CA LEU A 46 -3.27 4.06 -2.02
C LEU A 46 -4.68 4.33 -2.53
N LEU A 47 -5.51 4.90 -1.66
CA LEU A 47 -6.90 5.22 -1.94
C LEU A 47 -7.07 6.16 -3.14
N ASP A 48 -6.08 7.02 -3.40
CA ASP A 48 -6.04 7.95 -4.54
C ASP A 48 -5.64 7.29 -5.86
N GLY A 49 -5.40 5.98 -5.87
CA GLY A 49 -4.97 5.24 -7.04
C GLY A 49 -3.48 5.40 -7.37
N THR A 50 -2.70 6.00 -6.48
CA THR A 50 -1.23 6.03 -6.61
C THR A 50 -0.61 4.79 -5.96
N ALA A 51 0.55 4.38 -6.48
CA ALA A 51 1.33 3.30 -5.90
C ALA A 51 2.62 3.88 -5.30
N ARG A 52 2.95 3.54 -4.05
CA ARG A 52 4.11 4.08 -3.33
C ARG A 52 4.89 3.00 -2.59
N TYR A 53 6.18 3.28 -2.36
CA TYR A 53 7.09 2.48 -1.54
C TYR A 53 7.36 3.18 -0.21
N PRO A 54 6.69 2.82 0.88
CA PRO A 54 6.94 3.39 2.20
C PRO A 54 8.20 2.77 2.81
N THR A 55 9.37 3.28 2.41
CA THR A 55 10.67 2.89 3.01
C THR A 55 11.26 4.07 3.77
N GLN A 56 11.77 3.84 4.97
CA GLN A 56 12.48 4.89 5.72
C GLN A 56 13.93 5.02 5.29
N THR A 57 14.52 3.91 4.86
CA THR A 57 15.91 3.84 4.43
C THR A 57 15.96 3.43 2.97
N ALA A 58 16.69 4.19 2.15
CA ALA A 58 17.03 3.75 0.80
C ALA A 58 17.97 2.54 0.91
N ARG A 59 17.57 1.41 0.32
CA ARG A 59 18.37 0.18 0.25
C ARG A 59 19.01 0.00 -1.10
#